data_AF-A0A7V4MJQ5-F1
#
_entry.id   AF-A0A7V4MJQ5-F1
#
_cell.length_a   1.000
_cell.length_b   1.000
_cell.length_c   1.000
_cell.angle_alpha   90.00
_cell.angle_beta   90.00
_cell.angle_gamma   90.00
#
_symmetry.space_group_name_H-M   'P 1'
#
loop_
_entity.id
_entity.type
_entity.pdbx_description
1 polymer ?
#
loop_
_entity_poly.entity_id
_entity_poly.type
_entity_poly.pdbx_seq_one_letter_code
_entity_poly.pdbx_strand_id
1 'polypeptide(L)'
;MNTKEDSVLSKILATHQLEELAQLNVVEIITYLLTHLNERERDVISRRYGLKDGNKEILESIGKAHDLTRERVRQIEVSSLDKLRKMRDLDRIKRLKKIIIQIIEEHGGIVEQDYLFDVLVHFSTRGEGKRDGVKAHQNSFDFLLAKILNEDFGEISGSDHFKPSYKLAYSPISHLEDVVRELERVIESKATTMRTNEMIELIYELESYQVHQDRLTTSENIDLSGVLKSRLFEEDFRLVNSNKPLYSILRSAKNIEQNVFGHWGLYHWPEIKPRNINDKIYLILKHHGKTLHFADISKKINEIGFDKKKANIASTHNEL
;
A
#
# COMPACT_ATOMS: atom_id res chain seq x y z
N MET A 1 -20.64 -30.53 3.16
CA MET A 1 -21.89 -30.04 2.55
C MET A 1 -22.24 -28.71 3.21
N ASN A 2 -21.83 -27.56 2.65
CA ASN A 2 -22.56 -26.27 2.71
C ASN A 2 -22.00 -25.17 1.77
N THR A 3 -21.29 -25.53 0.69
CA THR A 3 -20.44 -24.58 -0.06
C THR A 3 -21.20 -23.53 -0.88
N LYS A 4 -22.50 -23.72 -1.15
CA LYS A 4 -23.30 -22.76 -1.94
C LYS A 4 -23.97 -21.68 -1.08
N GLU A 5 -24.47 -22.02 0.10
CA GLU A 5 -25.10 -21.05 1.01
C GLU A 5 -24.04 -20.11 1.64
N ASP A 6 -22.88 -20.66 2.04
CA ASP A 6 -21.74 -19.88 2.53
C ASP A 6 -21.19 -18.92 1.44
N SER A 7 -21.25 -19.32 0.16
CA SER A 7 -20.84 -18.48 -0.98
C SER A 7 -21.82 -17.33 -1.27
N VAL A 8 -23.12 -17.53 -1.02
CA VAL A 8 -24.12 -16.47 -1.21
C VAL A 8 -24.08 -15.50 -0.04
N LEU A 9 -23.98 -16.01 1.19
CA LEU A 9 -23.88 -15.20 2.39
C LEU A 9 -22.62 -14.33 2.39
N SER A 10 -21.46 -14.90 2.02
CA SER A 10 -20.20 -14.15 1.87
C SER A 10 -20.27 -13.08 0.80
N LYS A 11 -20.92 -13.34 -0.34
CA LYS A 11 -21.12 -12.33 -1.39
C LYS A 11 -22.03 -11.19 -0.94
N ILE A 12 -23.10 -11.50 -0.20
CA ILE A 12 -24.02 -10.48 0.33
C ILE A 12 -23.31 -9.63 1.40
N LEU A 13 -22.53 -10.25 2.29
CA LEU A 13 -21.71 -9.58 3.29
C LEU A 13 -20.66 -8.68 2.64
N ALA A 14 -19.93 -9.16 1.64
CA ALA A 14 -18.95 -8.38 0.89
C ALA A 14 -19.61 -7.19 0.17
N THR A 15 -20.78 -7.39 -0.45
CA THR A 15 -21.52 -6.31 -1.13
C THR A 15 -21.95 -5.22 -0.14
N HIS A 16 -22.50 -5.61 1.01
CA HIS A 16 -22.90 -4.68 2.06
C HIS A 16 -21.70 -3.92 2.66
N GLN A 17 -20.57 -4.60 2.89
CA GLN A 17 -19.35 -3.98 3.41
C GLN A 17 -18.74 -2.96 2.42
N LEU A 18 -18.80 -3.25 1.12
CA LEU A 18 -18.37 -2.33 0.07
C LEU A 18 -19.27 -1.09 -0.02
N GLU A 19 -20.58 -1.27 0.11
CA GLU A 19 -21.52 -0.15 0.20
C GLU A 19 -21.28 0.70 1.46
N GLU A 20 -20.99 0.06 2.59
CA GLU A 20 -20.68 0.72 3.85
C GLU A 20 -19.37 1.53 3.75
N LEU A 21 -18.30 0.98 3.17
CA LEU A 21 -17.07 1.73 2.87
C LEU A 21 -17.32 2.91 1.94
N ALA A 22 -18.11 2.72 0.88
CA ALA A 22 -18.42 3.78 -0.08
C ALA A 22 -19.23 4.92 0.55
N GLN A 23 -19.94 4.66 1.66
CA GLN A 23 -20.64 5.67 2.45
C GLN A 23 -19.74 6.33 3.51
N LEU A 24 -18.61 5.72 3.85
CA LEU A 24 -17.69 6.22 4.87
C LEU A 24 -16.58 7.05 4.24
N ASN A 25 -16.86 8.34 4.06
CA ASN A 25 -15.86 9.30 3.61
C ASN A 25 -14.91 9.69 4.76
N VAL A 26 -13.65 9.23 4.70
CA VAL A 26 -12.63 9.56 5.70
C VAL A 26 -12.42 11.07 5.85
N VAL A 27 -12.52 11.84 4.76
CA VAL A 27 -12.33 13.30 4.79
C VAL A 27 -13.45 13.95 5.59
N GLU A 28 -14.69 13.48 5.47
CA GLU A 28 -15.80 13.97 6.29
C GLU A 28 -15.63 13.61 7.77
N ILE A 29 -15.17 12.39 8.06
CA ILE A 29 -14.87 11.96 9.44
C ILE A 29 -13.80 12.86 10.05
N ILE A 30 -12.69 13.09 9.33
CA ILE A 30 -11.61 13.96 9.80
C ILE A 30 -12.10 15.40 9.94
N THR A 31 -12.86 15.92 8.97
CA THR A 31 -13.42 17.28 9.03
C THR A 31 -14.31 17.45 10.27
N TYR A 32 -15.16 16.46 10.57
CA TYR A 32 -15.99 16.43 11.77
C TYR A 32 -15.15 16.39 13.06
N LEU A 33 -14.12 15.54 13.13
CA LEU A 33 -13.22 15.50 14.29
C LEU A 33 -12.55 16.87 14.52
N LEU A 34 -12.09 17.51 13.45
CA LEU A 34 -11.45 18.82 13.49
C LEU A 34 -12.39 19.95 13.95
N THR A 35 -13.72 19.81 13.85
CA THR A 35 -14.65 20.85 14.33
C THR A 35 -14.61 21.03 15.85
N HIS A 36 -14.14 20.01 16.58
CA HIS A 36 -14.03 20.00 18.04
C HIS A 36 -12.71 20.61 18.55
N LEU A 37 -11.83 20.99 17.63
CA LEU A 37 -10.63 21.76 17.93
C LEU A 37 -10.91 23.26 17.72
N ASN A 38 -10.24 24.09 18.51
CA ASN A 38 -10.23 25.53 18.23
C ASN A 38 -9.51 25.82 16.90
N GLU A 39 -9.67 27.03 16.38
CA GLU A 39 -9.13 27.42 15.07
C GLU A 39 -7.62 27.16 14.93
N ARG A 40 -6.86 27.48 15.99
CA ARG A 40 -5.39 27.31 16.00
C ARG A 40 -4.98 25.84 16.05
N GLU A 41 -5.60 25.06 16.93
CA GLU A 41 -5.40 23.60 17.04
C GLU A 41 -5.73 22.92 15.70
N ARG A 42 -6.86 23.30 15.10
CA ARG A 42 -7.31 22.79 13.81
C ARG A 42 -6.31 23.09 12.70
N ASP A 43 -5.79 24.32 12.63
CA ASP A 43 -4.81 24.70 11.60
C ASP A 43 -3.49 23.94 11.78
N VAL A 44 -2.97 23.87 13.01
CA VAL A 44 -1.75 23.12 13.34
C VAL A 44 -1.87 21.66 12.90
N ILE A 45 -2.96 20.98 13.27
CA ILE A 45 -3.19 19.58 12.89
C ILE A 45 -3.37 19.44 11.37
N SER A 46 -4.16 20.32 10.73
CA SER A 46 -4.41 20.26 9.28
C SER A 46 -3.12 20.36 8.47
N ARG A 47 -2.23 21.29 8.83
CA ARG A 47 -0.94 21.52 8.14
C ARG A 47 0.09 20.44 8.48
N ARG A 48 0.17 20.03 9.75
CA ARG A 48 1.12 19.00 10.19
C ARG A 48 0.93 17.68 9.44
N TYR A 49 -0.33 17.31 9.21
CA TYR A 49 -0.71 16.05 8.60
C TYR A 49 -1.18 16.17 7.14
N GLY A 50 -1.16 17.37 6.56
CA GLY A 50 -1.51 17.60 5.16
C GLY A 50 -2.94 17.20 4.81
N LEU A 51 -3.90 17.51 5.71
CA LEU A 51 -5.28 17.04 5.64
C LEU A 51 -6.16 17.82 4.64
N LYS A 52 -5.69 18.97 4.13
CA LYS A 52 -6.42 19.80 3.17
C LYS A 52 -5.89 19.63 1.74
N ASP A 53 -4.60 19.87 1.55
CA ASP A 53 -3.94 19.95 0.24
C ASP A 53 -2.98 18.78 -0.04
N GLY A 54 -2.81 17.87 0.92
CA GLY A 54 -1.89 16.74 0.82
C GLY A 54 -0.45 17.07 1.25
N ASN A 55 -0.13 18.32 1.62
CA ASN A 55 1.23 18.73 1.96
C ASN A 55 1.44 18.75 3.48
N LYS A 56 2.28 17.83 3.96
CA LYS A 56 2.67 17.78 5.39
C LYS A 56 3.73 18.83 5.67
N GLU A 57 3.56 19.60 6.73
CA GLU A 57 4.53 20.59 7.19
C GLU A 57 5.29 20.14 8.45
N ILE A 58 6.53 20.62 8.60
CA ILE A 58 7.31 20.43 9.81
C ILE A 58 6.90 21.43 10.90
N LEU A 59 7.07 21.04 12.16
CA LEU A 59 6.70 21.86 13.34
C LEU A 59 7.33 23.26 13.32
N GLU A 60 8.54 23.41 12.77
CA GLU A 60 9.21 24.71 12.66
C GLU A 60 8.51 25.65 11.66
N SER A 61 8.08 25.13 10.51
CA SER A 61 7.34 25.90 9.49
C SER A 61 6.01 26.40 10.05
N ILE A 62 5.28 25.51 10.72
CA ILE A 62 4.02 25.84 11.37
C ILE A 62 4.25 26.86 12.49
N GLY A 63 5.33 26.71 13.27
CA GLY A 63 5.70 27.65 14.32
C GLY A 63 5.92 29.06 13.80
N LYS A 64 6.70 29.22 12.74
CA LYS A 64 6.93 30.53 12.08
C LYS A 64 5.64 31.19 11.63
N ALA A 65 4.71 30.43 11.05
CA ALA A 65 3.43 30.98 10.59
C ALA A 65 2.45 31.36 11.72
N HIS A 66 2.66 30.85 12.93
CA HIS A 66 1.83 31.12 14.11
C HIS A 66 2.51 32.00 15.16
N ASP A 67 3.72 32.51 14.89
CA ASP A 67 4.59 33.17 15.87
C ASP A 67 4.81 32.33 17.14
N LEU A 68 5.05 31.03 16.95
CA LEU A 68 5.27 30.04 18.01
C LEU A 68 6.63 29.34 17.85
N THR A 69 7.18 28.90 18.97
CA THR A 69 8.34 27.99 18.94
C THR A 69 7.91 26.59 18.49
N ARG A 70 8.86 25.82 17.95
CA ARG A 70 8.67 24.40 17.60
C ARG A 70 8.06 23.59 18.75
N GLU A 71 8.54 23.82 19.97
CA GLU A 71 8.07 23.11 21.15
C GLU A 71 6.62 23.48 21.50
N ARG A 72 6.24 24.75 21.33
CA ARG A 72 4.85 25.17 21.56
C ARG A 72 3.89 24.54 20.54
N VAL A 73 4.31 24.42 19.28
CA VAL A 73 3.52 23.69 18.26
C VAL A 73 3.39 22.21 18.63
N ARG A 74 4.46 21.56 19.10
CA ARG A 74 4.43 20.17 19.57
C ARG A 74 3.44 19.97 20.72
N GLN A 75 3.40 20.91 21.67
CA GLN A 75 2.42 20.86 22.77
C GLN A 75 0.98 20.95 22.27
N ILE A 76 0.72 21.87 21.32
CA ILE A 76 -0.61 22.01 20.68
C ILE A 76 -0.98 20.73 19.94
N GLU A 77 -0.05 20.13 19.21
CA GLU A 77 -0.24 18.86 18.51
C GLU A 77 -0.67 17.75 19.50
N VAL A 78 0.10 17.53 20.56
CA VAL A 78 -0.20 16.50 21.57
C VAL A 78 -1.57 16.73 22.22
N SER A 79 -1.84 17.95 22.71
CA SER A 79 -3.12 18.25 23.37
C SER A 79 -4.32 18.11 22.42
N SER A 80 -4.14 18.42 21.14
CA SER A 80 -5.18 18.26 20.12
C SER A 80 -5.43 16.78 19.84
N LEU A 81 -4.38 15.98 19.66
CA LEU A 81 -4.51 14.54 19.44
C LEU A 81 -5.22 13.85 20.60
N ASP A 82 -4.92 14.23 21.85
CA ASP A 82 -5.59 13.66 23.03
C ASP A 82 -7.08 14.01 23.07
N LYS A 83 -7.48 15.21 22.62
CA LYS A 83 -8.91 15.55 22.46
C LYS A 83 -9.54 14.68 21.38
N LEU A 84 -8.89 14.53 20.23
CA LEU A 84 -9.44 13.77 19.10
C LEU A 84 -9.58 12.27 19.40
N ARG A 85 -8.62 11.67 20.10
CA ARG A 85 -8.64 10.24 20.49
C ARG A 85 -9.82 9.89 21.39
N LYS A 86 -10.30 10.81 22.22
CA LYS A 86 -11.51 10.60 23.05
C LYS A 86 -12.78 10.39 22.22
N MET A 87 -12.74 10.73 20.93
CA MET A 87 -13.86 10.60 20.00
C MET A 87 -13.69 9.39 19.06
N ARG A 88 -12.68 8.54 19.24
CA ARG A 88 -12.46 7.36 18.38
C ARG A 88 -13.60 6.34 18.40
N ASP A 89 -14.46 6.40 19.43
CA ASP A 89 -15.58 5.49 19.63
C ASP A 89 -16.89 5.93 18.96
N LEU A 90 -16.87 7.01 18.17
CA LEU A 90 -17.99 7.41 17.32
C LEU A 90 -18.35 6.30 16.33
N ASP A 91 -19.66 6.08 16.12
CA ASP A 91 -20.13 4.94 15.31
C ASP A 91 -19.55 4.91 13.89
N ARG A 92 -19.39 6.07 13.25
CA ARG A 92 -18.78 6.16 11.91
C ARG A 92 -17.32 5.68 11.91
N ILE A 93 -16.56 6.00 12.97
CA ILE A 93 -15.17 5.58 13.13
C ILE A 93 -15.11 4.08 13.45
N LYS A 94 -15.98 3.59 14.33
CA LYS A 94 -16.07 2.15 14.66
C LYS A 94 -16.37 1.30 13.42
N ARG A 95 -17.33 1.73 12.58
CA ARG A 95 -17.64 1.05 11.30
C ARG A 95 -16.42 1.03 10.38
N LEU A 96 -15.80 2.17 10.12
CA LEU A 96 -14.61 2.26 9.26
C LEU A 96 -13.46 1.40 9.81
N LYS A 97 -13.22 1.47 11.13
CA LYS A 97 -12.23 0.65 11.83
C LYS A 97 -12.45 -0.84 11.58
N LYS A 98 -13.68 -1.33 11.78
CA LYS A 98 -14.01 -2.75 11.59
C LYS A 98 -13.64 -3.22 10.19
N ILE A 99 -13.91 -2.40 9.18
CA ILE A 99 -13.62 -2.76 7.80
C ILE A 99 -12.11 -2.76 7.53
N ILE A 100 -11.37 -1.78 8.05
CA ILE A 100 -9.91 -1.74 7.88
C ILE A 100 -9.24 -2.93 8.61
N ILE A 101 -9.72 -3.30 9.81
CA ILE A 101 -9.27 -4.52 10.51
C ILE A 101 -9.48 -5.73 9.62
N GLN A 102 -10.69 -5.92 9.07
CA GLN A 102 -11.00 -7.04 8.19
C GLN A 102 -10.11 -7.05 6.93
N ILE A 103 -9.86 -5.89 6.31
CA ILE A 103 -8.93 -5.78 5.17
C ILE A 103 -7.55 -6.28 5.58
N ILE A 104 -6.99 -5.81 6.70
CA ILE A 104 -5.65 -6.22 7.13
C ILE A 104 -5.62 -7.70 7.51
N GLU A 105 -6.65 -8.22 8.18
CA GLU A 105 -6.78 -9.65 8.52
C GLU A 105 -6.82 -10.52 7.26
N GLU A 106 -7.65 -10.16 6.26
CA GLU A 106 -7.73 -10.86 4.97
C GLU A 106 -6.41 -10.85 4.19
N HIS A 107 -5.51 -9.91 4.47
CA HIS A 107 -4.16 -9.83 3.91
C HIS A 107 -3.08 -10.46 4.82
N GLY A 108 -3.47 -11.31 5.77
CA GLY A 108 -2.51 -12.04 6.63
C GLY A 108 -1.92 -11.19 7.75
N GLY A 109 -2.55 -10.06 8.10
CA GLY A 109 -2.18 -9.24 9.25
C GLY A 109 -1.17 -8.11 8.98
N ILE A 110 -0.69 -7.99 7.74
CA ILE A 110 0.18 -6.89 7.28
C ILE A 110 -0.33 -6.37 5.93
N VAL A 111 -0.24 -5.07 5.69
CA VAL A 111 -0.51 -4.46 4.38
C VAL A 111 0.45 -3.28 4.17
N GLU A 112 1.16 -3.28 3.04
CA GLU A 112 1.97 -2.15 2.58
C GLU A 112 1.14 -0.86 2.49
N GLN A 113 1.71 0.25 2.96
CA GLN A 113 0.98 1.48 3.27
C GLN A 113 0.32 2.13 2.05
N ASP A 114 1.05 2.30 0.95
CA ASP A 114 0.54 2.98 -0.24
C ASP A 114 -0.62 2.17 -0.84
N TYR A 115 -0.51 0.84 -0.87
CA TYR A 115 -1.61 0.00 -1.33
C TYR A 115 -2.80 -0.06 -0.41
N LEU A 116 -2.61 -0.10 0.90
CA LEU A 116 -3.74 0.00 1.82
C LEU A 116 -4.52 1.29 1.52
N PHE A 117 -3.81 2.40 1.33
CA PHE A 117 -4.47 3.66 1.02
C PHE A 117 -5.10 3.68 -0.36
N ASP A 118 -4.48 3.09 -1.38
CA ASP A 118 -5.06 3.01 -2.72
C ASP A 118 -6.35 2.18 -2.72
N VAL A 119 -6.37 1.08 -1.97
CA VAL A 119 -7.58 0.26 -1.72
C VAL A 119 -8.66 1.11 -1.04
N LEU A 120 -8.33 1.80 0.04
CA LEU A 120 -9.31 2.58 0.83
C LEU A 120 -9.81 3.84 0.09
N VAL A 121 -8.94 4.53 -0.66
CA VAL A 121 -9.30 5.69 -1.49
C VAL A 121 -10.20 5.26 -2.64
N HIS A 122 -9.91 4.14 -3.28
CA HIS A 122 -10.75 3.62 -4.35
C HIS A 122 -12.18 3.38 -3.86
N PHE A 123 -12.34 2.73 -2.70
CA PHE A 123 -13.67 2.46 -2.14
C PHE A 123 -14.40 3.72 -1.69
N SER A 124 -13.71 4.66 -1.05
CA SER A 124 -14.34 5.90 -0.56
C SER A 124 -14.76 6.87 -1.67
N THR A 125 -14.19 6.76 -2.88
CA THR A 125 -14.45 7.69 -4.00
C THR A 125 -15.29 7.08 -5.14
N ARG A 126 -15.77 5.85 -5.01
CA ARG A 126 -16.51 5.10 -6.05
C ARG A 126 -15.82 5.09 -7.43
N GLY A 127 -14.49 5.23 -7.48
CA GLY A 127 -13.73 5.30 -8.73
C GLY A 127 -13.85 6.61 -9.52
N GLU A 128 -14.59 7.62 -9.03
CA GLU A 128 -14.64 8.97 -9.62
C GLU A 128 -13.41 9.80 -9.18
N GLY A 129 -12.21 9.27 -9.42
CA GLY A 129 -10.98 9.91 -9.02
C GLY A 129 -10.72 11.19 -9.83
N LYS A 130 -11.14 12.35 -9.31
CA LYS A 130 -10.42 13.59 -9.58
C LYS A 130 -8.98 13.38 -9.08
N ARG A 131 -8.00 13.61 -9.97
CA ARG A 131 -6.56 13.56 -9.60
C ARG A 131 -6.23 14.54 -8.47
N ASP A 132 -7.03 15.59 -8.33
CA ASP A 132 -6.94 16.58 -7.26
C ASP A 132 -7.46 15.99 -5.95
N GLY A 133 -6.58 15.88 -4.95
CA GLY A 133 -6.94 15.53 -3.58
C GLY A 133 -6.66 14.08 -3.16
N VAL A 134 -6.19 13.20 -4.04
CA VAL A 134 -5.83 11.80 -3.68
C VAL A 134 -4.87 11.77 -2.49
N LYS A 135 -3.82 12.60 -2.54
CA LYS A 135 -2.82 12.70 -1.47
C LYS A 135 -3.42 13.16 -0.14
N ALA A 136 -4.38 14.08 -0.16
CA ALA A 136 -5.08 14.52 1.06
C ALA A 136 -5.96 13.41 1.66
N HIS A 137 -6.56 12.56 0.80
CA HIS A 137 -7.32 11.38 1.26
C HIS A 137 -6.39 10.32 1.86
N GLN A 138 -5.28 10.00 1.20
CA GLN A 138 -4.25 9.10 1.74
C GLN A 138 -3.74 9.61 3.10
N ASN A 139 -3.43 10.91 3.19
CA ASN A 139 -3.04 11.55 4.45
C ASN A 139 -4.13 11.48 5.53
N SER A 140 -5.41 11.53 5.15
CA SER A 140 -6.53 11.42 6.09
C SER A 140 -6.66 10.00 6.66
N PHE A 141 -6.46 8.97 5.82
CA PHE A 141 -6.36 7.58 6.29
C PHE A 141 -5.13 7.39 7.18
N ASP A 142 -3.97 7.88 6.75
CA ASP A 142 -2.73 7.84 7.54
C ASP A 142 -2.91 8.49 8.93
N PHE A 143 -3.53 9.67 8.98
CA PHE A 143 -3.83 10.35 10.22
C PHE A 143 -4.82 9.57 11.09
N LEU A 144 -5.88 9.03 10.50
CA LEU A 144 -6.86 8.23 11.23
C LEU A 144 -6.20 7.00 11.86
N LEU A 145 -5.44 6.22 11.08
CA LEU A 145 -4.81 4.99 11.53
C LEU A 145 -3.67 5.26 12.53
N ALA A 146 -2.70 6.10 12.17
CA ALA A 146 -1.51 6.31 12.98
C ALA A 146 -1.74 7.21 14.21
N LYS A 147 -2.78 8.06 14.23
CA LYS A 147 -2.97 9.06 15.30
C LYS A 147 -4.25 8.89 16.10
N ILE A 148 -5.35 8.47 15.48
CA ILE A 148 -6.64 8.32 16.17
C ILE A 148 -6.87 6.87 16.61
N LEU A 149 -6.53 5.90 15.75
CA LEU A 149 -6.74 4.46 15.95
C LEU A 149 -5.43 3.72 16.26
N ASN A 150 -4.47 4.40 16.87
CA ASN A 150 -3.12 3.90 17.14
C ASN A 150 -3.05 2.78 18.20
N GLU A 151 -4.18 2.42 18.82
CA GLU A 151 -4.30 1.24 19.69
C GLU A 151 -4.76 -0.01 18.91
N ASP A 152 -5.41 0.18 17.77
CA ASP A 152 -5.93 -0.89 16.92
C ASP A 152 -4.92 -1.24 15.80
N PHE A 153 -4.19 -0.24 15.31
CA PHE A 153 -3.23 -0.37 14.20
C PHE A 153 -1.81 0.02 14.62
N GLY A 154 -0.84 -0.79 14.18
CA GLY A 154 0.58 -0.51 14.30
C GLY A 154 1.18 -0.12 12.97
N GLU A 155 2.03 0.91 12.98
CA GLU A 155 2.84 1.32 11.83
C GLU A 155 4.19 0.59 11.88
N ILE A 156 4.56 -0.05 10.77
CA ILE A 156 5.88 -0.63 10.56
C ILE A 156 6.68 0.38 9.74
N SER A 157 7.60 1.07 10.40
CA SER A 157 8.46 2.07 9.78
C SER A 157 9.92 1.76 10.12
N GLY A 158 10.79 1.73 9.10
CA GLY A 158 12.22 1.44 9.29
C GLY A 158 12.57 -0.02 9.60
N SER A 159 11.70 -0.98 9.26
CA SER A 159 11.99 -2.41 9.37
C SER A 159 13.11 -2.84 8.40
N ASP A 160 13.87 -3.88 8.77
CA ASP A 160 14.85 -4.53 7.90
C ASP A 160 14.20 -5.46 6.86
N HIS A 161 13.00 -5.97 7.15
CA HIS A 161 12.31 -6.96 6.33
C HIS A 161 11.11 -6.37 5.57
N PHE A 162 10.50 -5.29 6.08
CA PHE A 162 9.29 -4.73 5.49
C PHE A 162 9.42 -3.27 5.07
N LYS A 163 8.74 -2.93 3.98
CA LYS A 163 8.42 -1.56 3.57
C LYS A 163 7.48 -0.89 4.60
N PRO A 164 7.30 0.44 4.55
CA PRO A 164 6.25 1.11 5.32
C PRO A 164 4.91 0.40 5.17
N SER A 165 4.40 -0.14 6.27
CA SER A 165 3.23 -1.01 6.27
C SER A 165 2.39 -0.80 7.51
N TYR A 166 1.10 -1.11 7.43
CA TYR A 166 0.23 -1.22 8.60
C TYR A 166 0.04 -2.69 8.98
N LYS A 167 -0.03 -2.93 10.29
CA LYS A 167 -0.41 -4.20 10.88
C LYS A 167 -1.46 -3.99 11.96
N LEU A 168 -2.08 -5.07 12.42
CA LEU A 168 -2.87 -5.03 13.64
C LEU A 168 -1.94 -4.85 14.84
N ALA A 169 -2.26 -3.90 15.72
CA ALA A 169 -1.40 -3.58 16.87
C ALA A 169 -1.17 -4.81 17.78
N TYR A 170 -2.19 -5.65 17.91
CA TYR A 170 -2.22 -6.86 18.72
C TYR A 170 -1.62 -8.10 18.04
N SER A 171 -1.25 -8.03 16.75
CA SER A 171 -0.71 -9.19 16.03
C SER A 171 0.82 -9.08 15.85
N PRO A 172 1.60 -10.09 16.28
CA PRO A 172 3.03 -10.15 16.03
C PRO A 172 3.31 -10.61 14.59
N ILE A 173 4.35 -10.05 13.98
CA ILE A 173 4.71 -10.29 12.56
C ILE A 173 5.90 -11.22 12.36
N SER A 174 6.46 -11.82 13.42
CA SER A 174 7.67 -12.66 13.33
C SER A 174 7.51 -13.82 12.34
N HIS A 175 6.35 -14.47 12.32
CA HIS A 175 6.01 -15.50 11.34
C HIS A 175 6.09 -15.01 9.88
N LEU A 176 5.75 -13.74 9.62
CA LEU A 176 5.87 -13.14 8.29
C LEU A 176 7.34 -12.84 7.96
N GLU A 177 8.13 -12.42 8.95
CA GLU A 177 9.57 -12.20 8.79
C GLU A 177 10.30 -13.49 8.41
N ASP A 178 9.91 -14.61 9.02
CA ASP A 178 10.48 -15.92 8.70
C ASP A 178 10.16 -16.33 7.25
N VAL A 179 8.91 -16.12 6.81
CA VAL A 179 8.51 -16.34 5.41
C VAL A 179 9.27 -15.45 4.44
N VAL A 180 9.37 -14.14 4.71
CA VAL A 180 10.12 -13.20 3.84
C VAL A 180 11.59 -13.58 3.78
N ARG A 181 12.21 -13.92 4.92
CA ARG A 181 13.63 -14.29 4.96
C ARG A 181 13.93 -15.56 4.17
N GLU A 182 13.09 -16.58 4.28
CA GLU A 182 13.23 -17.80 3.48
C GLU A 182 12.99 -17.50 2.00
N LEU A 183 11.93 -16.77 1.67
CA LEU A 183 11.59 -16.37 0.32
C LEU A 183 12.73 -15.61 -0.37
N GLU A 184 13.33 -14.61 0.30
CA GLU A 184 14.49 -13.86 -0.21
C GLU A 184 15.66 -14.78 -0.56
N ARG A 185 15.98 -15.76 0.30
CA ARG A 185 17.06 -16.74 0.05
C ARG A 185 16.74 -17.63 -1.15
N VAL A 186 15.49 -18.08 -1.28
CA VAL A 186 15.07 -18.96 -2.37
C VAL A 186 15.06 -18.20 -3.70
N ILE A 187 14.61 -16.94 -3.73
CA ILE A 187 14.69 -16.07 -4.92
C ILE A 187 16.15 -15.87 -5.33
N GLU A 188 17.04 -15.52 -4.38
CA GLU A 188 18.47 -15.35 -4.63
C GLU A 188 19.08 -16.61 -5.26
N SER A 189 18.77 -17.78 -4.70
CA SER A 189 19.24 -19.08 -5.20
C SER A 189 18.74 -19.41 -6.61
N LYS A 190 17.48 -19.11 -6.92
CA LYS A 190 16.90 -19.32 -8.26
C LYS A 190 17.49 -18.37 -9.31
N ALA A 191 18.00 -17.20 -8.90
CA ALA A 191 18.63 -16.19 -9.76
C ALA A 191 17.83 -15.83 -11.03
N THR A 192 16.49 -15.87 -10.93
CA THR A 192 15.57 -15.51 -12.02
C THR A 192 14.37 -14.75 -11.48
N THR A 193 13.87 -13.82 -12.28
CA THR A 193 12.61 -13.14 -12.00
C THR A 193 11.43 -14.07 -12.26
N MET A 194 10.33 -13.86 -11.54
CA MET A 194 9.15 -14.73 -11.58
C MET A 194 7.88 -13.88 -11.65
N ARG A 195 6.82 -14.37 -12.29
CA ARG A 195 5.50 -13.74 -12.26
C ARG A 195 4.81 -13.98 -10.92
N THR A 196 3.75 -13.23 -10.67
CA THR A 196 3.00 -13.28 -9.39
C THR A 196 2.47 -14.68 -9.07
N ASN A 197 2.00 -15.44 -10.08
CA ASN A 197 1.56 -16.82 -9.88
C ASN A 197 2.73 -17.73 -9.45
N GLU A 198 3.88 -17.60 -10.10
CA GLU A 198 5.09 -18.37 -9.77
C GLU A 198 5.61 -17.99 -8.37
N MET A 199 5.53 -16.72 -7.99
CA MET A 199 5.87 -16.26 -6.63
C MET A 199 4.92 -16.84 -5.58
N ILE A 200 3.62 -16.89 -5.87
CA ILE A 200 2.62 -17.48 -4.97
C ILE A 200 2.86 -18.97 -4.79
N GLU A 201 3.06 -19.71 -5.90
CA GLU A 201 3.42 -21.13 -5.89
C GLU A 201 4.70 -21.36 -5.09
N LEU A 202 5.71 -20.51 -5.26
CA LEU A 202 6.95 -20.58 -4.50
C LEU A 202 6.73 -20.41 -3.00
N ILE A 203 5.89 -19.45 -2.58
CA ILE A 203 5.61 -19.24 -1.15
C ILE A 203 4.92 -20.48 -0.55
N TYR A 204 4.01 -21.13 -1.30
CA TYR A 204 3.39 -22.38 -0.84
C TYR A 204 4.41 -23.49 -0.59
N GLU A 205 5.56 -23.49 -1.26
CA GLU A 205 6.60 -24.50 -1.08
C GLU A 205 7.55 -24.22 0.11
N LEU A 206 7.50 -23.04 0.71
CA LEU A 206 8.40 -22.65 1.80
C LEU A 206 8.09 -23.39 3.10
N GLU A 207 9.13 -23.84 3.81
CA GLU A 207 8.97 -24.50 5.11
C GLU A 207 8.34 -23.57 6.14
N SER A 208 8.80 -22.32 6.21
CA SER A 208 8.25 -21.28 7.08
C SER A 208 6.78 -20.97 6.80
N TYR A 209 6.35 -21.05 5.53
CA TYR A 209 4.93 -20.87 5.18
C TYR A 209 4.11 -22.05 5.72
N GLN A 210 4.57 -23.29 5.50
CA GLN A 210 3.89 -24.49 5.99
C GLN A 210 3.73 -24.48 7.52
N VAL A 211 4.75 -24.01 8.26
CA VAL A 211 4.71 -23.87 9.72
C VAL A 211 3.69 -22.82 10.19
N HIS A 212 3.37 -21.83 9.34
CA HIS A 212 2.53 -20.68 9.71
C HIS A 212 1.22 -20.58 8.90
N GLN A 213 0.84 -21.63 8.18
CA GLN A 213 -0.30 -21.63 7.25
C GLN A 213 -1.61 -21.23 7.92
N ASP A 214 -1.86 -21.67 9.16
CA ASP A 214 -3.08 -21.35 9.91
C ASP A 214 -3.25 -19.83 10.17
N ARG A 215 -2.15 -19.08 10.15
CA ARG A 215 -2.15 -17.62 10.35
C ARG A 215 -2.23 -16.84 9.03
N LEU A 216 -2.07 -17.53 7.90
CA LEU A 216 -1.98 -16.98 6.56
C LEU A 216 -3.15 -17.41 5.67
N THR A 217 -4.09 -18.18 6.22
CA THR A 217 -5.32 -18.60 5.53
C THR A 217 -6.50 -17.87 6.15
N THR A 218 -7.27 -17.16 5.33
CA THR A 218 -8.45 -16.39 5.75
C THR A 218 -9.72 -16.91 5.09
N SER A 219 -10.79 -17.03 5.86
CA SER A 219 -12.11 -17.55 5.45
C SER A 219 -13.09 -16.47 5.01
N GLU A 220 -12.78 -15.19 5.24
CA GLU A 220 -13.59 -14.05 4.84
C GLU A 220 -13.04 -13.41 3.56
N ASN A 221 -13.92 -13.02 2.65
CA ASN A 221 -13.55 -12.53 1.32
C ASN A 221 -14.30 -11.25 0.96
N ILE A 222 -13.80 -10.11 1.44
CA ILE A 222 -14.05 -8.82 0.78
C ILE A 222 -13.55 -8.95 -0.66
N ASP A 223 -14.43 -8.71 -1.64
CA ASP A 223 -14.02 -8.71 -3.04
C ASP A 223 -13.32 -7.40 -3.39
N LEU A 224 -12.00 -7.46 -3.60
CA LEU A 224 -11.19 -6.30 -4.00
C LEU A 224 -11.09 -6.15 -5.52
N SER A 225 -11.80 -6.97 -6.30
CA SER A 225 -11.72 -6.94 -7.77
C SER A 225 -12.00 -5.57 -8.37
N GLY A 226 -12.85 -4.75 -7.75
CA GLY A 226 -13.13 -3.37 -8.19
C GLY A 226 -11.90 -2.46 -8.11
N VAL A 227 -11.17 -2.54 -7.00
CA VAL A 227 -9.93 -1.79 -6.75
C VAL A 227 -8.88 -2.19 -7.76
N LEU A 228 -8.63 -3.50 -7.88
CA LEU A 228 -7.59 -4.08 -8.70
C LEU A 228 -7.78 -3.74 -10.20
N LYS A 229 -9.03 -3.72 -10.68
CA LYS A 229 -9.36 -3.37 -12.08
C LYS A 229 -9.12 -1.89 -12.43
N SER A 230 -9.20 -1.00 -11.45
CA SER A 230 -9.43 0.42 -11.75
C SER A 230 -8.18 1.23 -12.07
N ARG A 231 -6.99 0.84 -11.56
CA ARG A 231 -5.77 1.62 -11.79
C ARG A 231 -4.44 1.06 -11.27
N LEU A 232 -4.38 -0.15 -10.70
CA LEU A 232 -3.21 -0.52 -9.90
C LEU A 232 -2.33 -1.63 -10.47
N PHE A 233 -2.84 -2.57 -11.27
CA PHE A 233 -2.02 -3.74 -11.66
C PHE A 233 -2.36 -4.24 -13.07
N GLU A 234 -1.33 -4.57 -13.86
CA GLU A 234 -1.46 -5.44 -15.06
C GLU A 234 -1.67 -6.91 -14.69
N GLU A 235 -1.72 -7.23 -13.39
CA GLU A 235 -1.82 -8.57 -12.84
C GLU A 235 -3.24 -9.14 -12.91
N ASP A 236 -3.34 -10.48 -12.85
CA ASP A 236 -4.62 -11.15 -12.72
C ASP A 236 -5.25 -10.86 -11.34
N PHE A 237 -6.20 -9.92 -11.32
CA PHE A 237 -6.91 -9.53 -10.12
C PHE A 237 -7.58 -10.70 -9.39
N ARG A 238 -7.94 -11.78 -10.10
CA ARG A 238 -8.55 -12.97 -9.49
C ARG A 238 -7.52 -13.72 -8.67
N LEU A 239 -6.30 -13.86 -9.22
CA LEU A 239 -5.18 -14.49 -8.52
C LEU A 239 -4.85 -13.72 -7.24
N VAL A 240 -4.73 -12.39 -7.32
CA VAL A 240 -4.46 -11.54 -6.16
C VAL A 240 -5.56 -11.65 -5.12
N ASN A 241 -6.84 -11.54 -5.53
CA ASN A 241 -7.97 -11.59 -4.61
C ASN A 241 -8.12 -12.96 -3.92
N SER A 242 -7.73 -14.05 -4.57
CA SER A 242 -7.71 -15.40 -3.96
C SER A 242 -6.49 -15.67 -3.08
N ASN A 243 -5.44 -14.85 -3.17
CA ASN A 243 -4.16 -15.05 -2.48
C ASN A 243 -3.70 -13.78 -1.73
N LYS A 244 -4.65 -13.00 -1.19
CA LYS A 244 -4.35 -11.70 -0.54
C LYS A 244 -3.24 -11.77 0.51
N PRO A 245 -3.17 -12.78 1.40
CA PRO A 245 -2.08 -12.87 2.38
C PRO A 245 -0.70 -12.97 1.73
N LEU A 246 -0.56 -13.88 0.76
CA LEU A 246 0.68 -14.12 0.04
C LEU A 246 1.10 -12.90 -0.78
N TYR A 247 0.14 -12.31 -1.48
CA TYR A 247 0.36 -11.08 -2.22
C TYR A 247 0.78 -9.94 -1.30
N SER A 248 0.15 -9.81 -0.13
CA SER A 248 0.51 -8.79 0.85
C SER A 248 1.93 -8.96 1.37
N ILE A 249 2.36 -10.20 1.63
CA ILE A 249 3.74 -10.52 2.01
C ILE A 249 4.71 -10.05 0.92
N LEU A 250 4.45 -10.40 -0.36
CA LEU A 250 5.29 -9.97 -1.49
C LEU A 250 5.44 -8.46 -1.58
N ARG A 251 4.32 -7.74 -1.42
CA ARG A 251 4.31 -6.29 -1.56
C ARG A 251 4.93 -5.58 -0.36
N SER A 252 4.77 -6.16 0.81
CA SER A 252 5.31 -5.62 2.06
C SER A 252 6.79 -5.91 2.21
N ALA A 253 7.33 -6.96 1.58
CA ALA A 253 8.75 -7.32 1.65
C ALA A 253 9.67 -6.21 1.11
N LYS A 254 10.69 -5.83 1.88
CA LYS A 254 11.54 -4.68 1.59
C LYS A 254 12.47 -4.90 0.41
N ASN A 255 13.04 -6.10 0.29
CA ASN A 255 14.03 -6.40 -0.74
C ASN A 255 13.43 -7.13 -1.94
N ILE A 256 12.11 -7.34 -1.98
CA ILE A 256 11.42 -7.96 -3.10
C ILE A 256 10.55 -6.88 -3.76
N GLU A 257 10.71 -6.69 -5.06
CA GLU A 257 9.90 -5.74 -5.83
C GLU A 257 9.43 -6.34 -7.14
N GLN A 258 8.35 -5.77 -7.66
CA GLN A 258 7.84 -6.05 -8.99
C GLN A 258 8.30 -4.96 -9.95
N ASN A 259 8.79 -5.36 -11.12
CA ASN A 259 9.12 -4.44 -12.19
C ASN A 259 7.88 -4.01 -12.98
N VAL A 260 8.07 -3.06 -13.90
CA VAL A 260 7.03 -2.51 -14.78
C VAL A 260 6.37 -3.54 -15.71
N PHE A 261 6.92 -4.74 -15.82
CA PHE A 261 6.38 -5.84 -16.64
C PHE A 261 5.74 -6.94 -15.79
N GLY A 262 5.48 -6.69 -14.51
CA GLY A 262 4.82 -7.63 -13.62
C GLY A 262 5.71 -8.78 -13.10
N HIS A 263 7.03 -8.72 -13.29
CA HIS A 263 7.94 -9.75 -12.78
C HIS A 263 8.56 -9.31 -11.45
N TRP A 264 8.58 -10.24 -10.50
CA TRP A 264 9.12 -10.11 -9.16
C TRP A 264 10.55 -10.63 -9.09
N GLY A 265 11.32 -10.03 -8.19
CA GLY A 265 12.67 -10.44 -7.87
C GLY A 265 13.28 -9.52 -6.82
N LEU A 266 14.58 -9.63 -6.60
CA LEU A 266 15.24 -8.81 -5.59
C LEU A 266 15.47 -7.39 -6.07
N TYR A 267 15.27 -6.43 -5.18
CA TYR A 267 15.35 -4.99 -5.41
C TYR A 267 16.65 -4.54 -6.11
N HIS A 268 17.77 -5.20 -5.79
CA HIS A 268 19.07 -4.83 -6.35
C HIS A 268 19.31 -5.40 -7.75
N TRP A 269 18.45 -6.29 -8.25
CA TRP A 269 18.60 -6.88 -9.58
C TRP A 269 18.32 -5.84 -10.68
N PRO A 270 19.14 -5.79 -11.75
CA PRO A 270 18.93 -4.88 -12.88
C PRO A 270 17.56 -5.04 -13.56
N GLU A 271 17.01 -6.25 -13.56
CA GLU A 271 15.68 -6.55 -14.14
C GLU A 271 14.52 -6.00 -13.30
N ILE A 272 14.76 -5.76 -12.01
CA ILE A 272 13.77 -5.24 -11.07
C ILE A 272 13.86 -3.72 -11.00
N LYS A 273 15.09 -3.21 -10.83
CA LYS A 273 15.36 -1.78 -10.76
C LYS A 273 16.49 -1.39 -11.70
N PRO A 274 16.20 -1.21 -13.01
CA PRO A 274 17.21 -0.87 -14.00
C PRO A 274 17.81 0.51 -13.70
N ARG A 275 19.15 0.59 -13.59
CA ARG A 275 19.86 1.81 -13.14
C ARG A 275 20.49 2.57 -14.29
N ASN A 276 20.97 1.85 -15.29
CA ASN A 276 21.63 2.40 -16.47
C ASN A 276 20.79 2.14 -17.74
N ILE A 277 21.25 2.67 -18.88
CA ILE A 277 20.53 2.50 -20.15
C ILE A 277 20.61 1.04 -20.65
N ASN A 278 21.71 0.34 -20.40
CA ASN A 278 21.92 -1.05 -20.79
C ASN A 278 20.92 -1.98 -20.10
N ASP A 279 20.72 -1.84 -18.78
CA ASP A 279 19.72 -2.58 -18.01
C ASP A 279 18.32 -2.41 -18.62
N LYS A 280 17.96 -1.18 -19.01
CA LYS A 280 16.67 -0.86 -19.64
C LYS A 280 16.54 -1.50 -21.02
N ILE A 281 17.60 -1.47 -21.83
CA ILE A 281 17.66 -2.11 -23.15
C ILE A 281 17.45 -3.62 -23.00
N TYR A 282 18.24 -4.24 -22.12
CA TYR A 282 18.17 -5.68 -21.84
C TYR A 282 16.77 -6.08 -21.40
N LEU A 283 16.15 -5.35 -20.47
CA LEU A 283 14.81 -5.67 -19.97
C LEU A 283 13.73 -5.54 -21.07
N ILE A 284 13.82 -4.53 -21.93
CA ILE A 284 12.91 -4.40 -23.09
C ILE A 284 13.07 -5.55 -24.06
N LEU A 285 14.30 -5.92 -24.40
CA LEU A 285 14.57 -7.02 -25.34
C LEU A 285 14.10 -8.36 -24.78
N LYS A 286 14.38 -8.61 -23.49
CA LYS A 286 13.91 -9.81 -22.77
C LYS A 286 12.38 -9.92 -22.78
N HIS A 287 11.67 -8.82 -22.50
CA HIS A 287 10.21 -8.80 -22.51
C HIS A 287 9.62 -8.92 -23.93
N HIS A 288 10.23 -8.29 -24.92
CA HIS A 288 9.71 -8.26 -26.29
C HIS A 288 9.99 -9.57 -27.07
N GLY A 289 11.04 -10.31 -26.69
CA GLY A 289 11.37 -11.62 -27.26
C GLY A 289 11.85 -11.60 -28.72
N LYS A 290 12.15 -10.42 -29.28
CA LYS A 290 12.68 -10.23 -30.65
C LYS A 290 13.66 -9.06 -30.68
N THR A 291 14.58 -9.08 -31.64
CA THR A 291 15.47 -7.95 -31.91
C THR A 291 14.67 -6.72 -32.33
N LEU A 292 15.07 -5.56 -31.84
CA LEU A 292 14.47 -4.27 -32.14
C LEU A 292 15.55 -3.32 -32.64
N HIS A 293 15.17 -2.37 -33.49
CA HIS A 293 16.09 -1.30 -33.89
C HIS A 293 16.33 -0.35 -32.70
N PHE A 294 17.53 0.20 -32.56
CA PHE A 294 17.91 1.06 -31.43
C PHE A 294 16.98 2.28 -31.25
N ALA A 295 16.45 2.82 -32.35
CA ALA A 295 15.45 3.89 -32.30
C ALA A 295 14.13 3.45 -31.65
N ASP A 296 13.66 2.23 -31.93
CA ASP A 296 12.44 1.67 -31.35
C ASP A 296 12.63 1.34 -29.87
N ILE A 297 13.82 0.88 -29.49
CA ILE A 297 14.18 0.63 -28.10
C ILE A 297 14.15 1.94 -27.31
N SER A 298 14.79 3.01 -27.82
CA SER A 298 14.78 4.32 -27.18
C SER A 298 13.36 4.88 -27.01
N LYS A 299 12.50 4.70 -28.02
CA LYS A 299 11.08 5.06 -27.95
C LYS A 299 10.34 4.28 -26.86
N LYS A 300 10.49 2.95 -26.81
CA LYS A 300 9.88 2.10 -25.78
C LYS A 300 10.35 2.44 -24.37
N ILE A 301 11.65 2.74 -24.17
CA ILE A 301 12.16 3.17 -22.85
C ILE A 301 11.41 4.42 -22.37
N ASN A 302 11.21 5.39 -23.27
CA ASN A 302 10.52 6.64 -22.95
C ASN A 302 9.00 6.46 -22.76
N GLU A 303 8.38 5.52 -23.47
CA GLU A 303 6.96 5.17 -23.31
C GLU A 303 6.69 4.47 -21.97
N ILE A 304 7.55 3.51 -21.60
CA ILE A 304 7.46 2.78 -20.34
C ILE A 304 7.76 3.71 -19.15
N GLY A 305 8.71 4.64 -19.32
CA GLY A 305 9.00 5.64 -18.30
C GLY A 305 9.64 5.06 -17.03
N PHE A 306 10.64 4.18 -17.17
CA PHE A 306 11.37 3.56 -16.05
C PHE A 306 11.86 4.56 -14.99
N ASP A 307 12.24 5.76 -15.41
CA ASP A 307 12.59 6.87 -14.55
C ASP A 307 12.26 8.20 -15.24
N LYS A 308 12.53 9.32 -14.54
CA LYS A 308 12.34 10.67 -15.10
C LYS A 308 13.34 11.02 -16.23
N LYS A 309 14.34 10.17 -16.50
CA LYS A 309 15.39 10.45 -17.49
C LYS A 309 14.95 9.91 -18.84
N LYS A 310 14.95 10.79 -19.85
CA LYS A 310 14.67 10.36 -21.22
C LYS A 310 15.84 9.59 -21.81
N ALA A 311 15.55 8.46 -22.42
CA ALA A 311 16.50 7.78 -23.30
C ALA A 311 16.60 8.56 -24.62
N ASN A 312 17.82 8.80 -25.08
CA ASN A 312 18.06 9.34 -26.40
C ASN A 312 18.61 8.22 -27.32
N ILE A 313 18.46 8.41 -28.63
CA ILE A 313 18.81 7.40 -29.63
C ILE A 313 20.32 7.11 -29.62
N ALA A 314 21.15 8.13 -29.43
CA ALA A 314 22.61 8.00 -29.44
C ALA A 314 23.13 7.15 -28.27
N SER A 315 22.60 7.35 -27.06
CA SER A 315 22.92 6.57 -25.87
C SER A 315 22.45 5.14 -25.99
N THR A 316 21.30 4.89 -26.65
CA THR A 316 20.84 3.53 -26.93
C THR A 316 21.71 2.82 -27.96
N HIS A 317 22.18 3.55 -28.99
CA HIS A 317 23.07 3.01 -30.02
C HIS A 317 24.47 2.67 -29.48
N ASN A 318 25.02 3.48 -28.57
CA ASN A 318 26.37 3.28 -28.03
C ASN A 318 26.50 2.06 -27.11
N GLU A 319 25.38 1.45 -26.71
CA GLU A 319 25.31 0.41 -25.68
C GLU A 319 24.83 -0.94 -26.23
N LEU A 320 24.56 -1.00 -27.54
CA LEU A 320 24.18 -2.19 -28.31
C LEU A 320 25.35 -2.68 -29.17
#